data_AF-A0A954I2M0-F1
#
_entry.id   AF-A0A954I2M0-F1
#
_cell.length_a   1.000
_cell.length_b   1.000
_cell.length_c   1.000
_cell.angle_alpha   90.00
_cell.angle_beta   90.00
_cell.angle_gamma   90.00
#
_symmetry.space_group_name_H-M   'P 1'
#
loop_
_entity.id
_entity.type
_entity.pdbx_description
1 polymer ?
#
loop_
_entity_poly.entity_id
_entity_poly.type
_entity_poly.pdbx_seq_one_letter_code
_entity_poly.pdbx_strand_id
1 'polypeptide(L)'
;GLDENFLFREAWRYRNQVIDSFNADTPVDRLLSEQIAGDLLPYDSLQQRDRQRIAAGFMVIGPKVLLGNNGDQRRMDIADEQIDTIGRAVLGQTLGCARCHDHKFDPVPTEDYYALAGILTSTEVMENRYMLGQQRLMEQLIGLGAEGSNADQEYERYWRERPALQARIKAAKSAIDLLKENKLDELAEHAKQHQDAVDQG
;
A
#
# COMPACT_ATOMS: atom_id res chain seq x y z
N GLY A 1 -3.36 18.49 4.78
CA GLY A 1 -2.92 18.71 3.40
C GLY A 1 -2.63 17.34 2.82
N LEU A 2 -2.19 17.24 1.57
CA LEU A 2 -1.62 16.00 1.07
C LEU A 2 -0.23 15.87 1.70
N ASP A 3 -0.16 15.28 2.89
CA ASP A 3 0.96 15.51 3.81
C ASP A 3 2.20 14.64 3.50
N GLU A 4 2.04 13.50 2.78
CA GLU A 4 3.16 12.70 2.25
C GLU A 4 2.84 12.22 0.83
N ASN A 5 3.80 12.39 -0.11
CA ASN A 5 3.72 11.78 -1.43
C ASN A 5 4.47 10.45 -1.38
N PHE A 6 3.75 9.36 -1.11
CA PHE A 6 4.36 8.05 -1.10
C PHE A 6 4.86 7.70 -2.50
N LEU A 7 6.13 7.29 -2.58
CA LEU A 7 6.63 6.68 -3.80
C LEU A 7 5.98 5.31 -3.93
N PHE A 8 4.94 5.22 -4.74
CA PHE A 8 4.37 3.95 -5.20
C PHE A 8 5.40 3.23 -6.08
N ARG A 9 6.33 2.52 -5.45
CA ARG A 9 7.46 1.84 -6.13
C ARG A 9 6.99 0.94 -7.27
N GLU A 10 5.82 0.33 -7.13
CA GLU A 10 5.24 -0.58 -8.11
C GLU A 10 4.17 0.06 -9.01
N ALA A 11 3.93 1.38 -8.94
CA ALA A 11 2.91 2.07 -9.77
C ALA A 11 3.18 1.97 -11.29
N TRP A 12 4.41 1.68 -11.69
CA TRP A 12 4.75 1.40 -13.09
C TRP A 12 3.94 0.22 -13.66
N ARG A 13 3.50 -0.72 -12.81
CA ARG A 13 2.65 -1.85 -13.21
C ARG A 13 1.27 -1.38 -13.62
N TYR A 14 0.66 -0.49 -12.84
CA TYR A 14 -0.62 0.12 -13.20
C TYR A 14 -0.52 0.90 -14.52
N ARG A 15 0.51 1.74 -14.66
CA ARG A 15 0.78 2.45 -15.92
C ARG A 15 0.86 1.50 -17.11
N ASN A 16 1.65 0.42 -16.99
CA ASN A 16 1.79 -0.57 -18.05
C ASN A 16 0.47 -1.30 -18.32
N GLN A 17 -0.29 -1.67 -17.29
CA GLN A 17 -1.62 -2.31 -17.45
C GLN A 17 -2.58 -1.43 -18.26
N VAL A 18 -2.57 -0.11 -18.01
CA VAL A 18 -3.39 0.84 -18.78
C VAL A 18 -2.91 0.89 -20.23
N ILE A 19 -1.60 1.09 -20.47
CA ILE A 19 -1.01 1.11 -21.81
C ILE A 19 -1.34 -0.18 -22.57
N ASP A 20 -1.15 -1.34 -21.95
CA ASP A 20 -1.41 -2.65 -22.54
C ASP A 20 -2.89 -2.87 -22.81
N SER A 21 -3.80 -2.26 -22.03
CA SER A 21 -5.24 -2.30 -22.29
C SER A 21 -5.63 -1.45 -23.48
N PHE A 22 -5.06 -0.25 -23.62
CA PHE A 22 -5.25 0.57 -24.82
C PHE A 22 -4.68 -0.10 -26.08
N ASN A 23 -3.46 -0.64 -26.01
CA ASN A 23 -2.82 -1.33 -27.13
C ASN A 23 -3.54 -2.61 -27.57
N ALA A 24 -4.30 -3.23 -26.66
CA ALA A 24 -5.09 -4.42 -26.94
C ALA A 24 -6.53 -4.11 -27.37
N ASP A 25 -6.87 -2.83 -27.57
CA ASP A 25 -8.24 -2.38 -27.84
C ASP A 25 -9.25 -2.93 -26.81
N THR A 26 -8.86 -2.99 -25.53
CA THR A 26 -9.74 -3.47 -24.46
C THR A 26 -11.01 -2.62 -24.44
N PRO A 27 -12.21 -3.23 -24.46
CA PRO A 27 -13.46 -2.50 -24.35
C PRO A 27 -13.51 -1.60 -23.11
N VAL A 28 -14.03 -0.38 -23.27
CA VAL A 28 -14.01 0.64 -22.20
C VAL A 28 -14.76 0.16 -20.95
N ASP A 29 -15.90 -0.50 -21.11
CA ASP A 29 -16.67 -1.12 -20.03
C ASP A 29 -15.85 -2.15 -19.25
N ARG A 30 -15.05 -2.96 -19.96
CA ARG A 30 -14.13 -3.92 -19.34
C ARG A 30 -13.00 -3.23 -18.61
N LEU A 31 -12.38 -2.23 -19.23
CA LEU A 31 -11.30 -1.44 -18.61
C LEU A 31 -11.76 -0.78 -17.32
N LEU A 32 -12.94 -0.15 -17.33
CA LEU A 32 -13.51 0.52 -16.15
C LEU A 32 -13.88 -0.48 -15.05
N SER A 33 -14.45 -1.64 -15.43
CA SER A 33 -14.76 -2.70 -14.47
C SER A 33 -13.50 -3.23 -13.78
N GLU A 34 -12.41 -3.42 -14.53
CA GLU A 34 -11.12 -3.83 -13.98
C GLU A 34 -10.50 -2.75 -13.07
N GLN A 35 -10.63 -1.46 -13.42
CA GLN A 35 -10.12 -0.36 -12.58
C GLN A 35 -10.87 -0.22 -11.25
N ILE A 36 -12.18 -0.43 -11.24
CA ILE A 36 -13.01 -0.22 -10.04
C ILE A 36 -13.04 -1.47 -9.14
N ALA A 37 -13.06 -2.67 -9.74
CA ALA A 37 -13.35 -3.91 -9.02
C ALA A 37 -12.51 -5.10 -9.50
N GLY A 38 -11.34 -4.87 -10.11
CA GLY A 38 -10.54 -5.91 -10.73
C GLY A 38 -10.14 -7.05 -9.79
N ASP A 39 -9.95 -6.79 -8.50
CA ASP A 39 -9.68 -7.79 -7.47
C ASP A 39 -10.89 -8.71 -7.18
N LEU A 40 -12.11 -8.30 -7.53
CA LEU A 40 -13.35 -9.05 -7.36
C LEU A 40 -13.81 -9.78 -8.63
N LEU A 41 -13.18 -9.51 -9.77
CA LEU A 41 -13.58 -10.11 -11.05
C LEU A 41 -13.18 -11.59 -11.14
N PRO A 42 -13.98 -12.42 -11.82
CA PRO A 42 -13.59 -13.79 -12.12
C PRO A 42 -12.40 -13.82 -13.08
N TYR A 43 -11.59 -14.88 -12.97
CA TYR A 43 -10.41 -15.11 -13.78
C TYR A 43 -10.23 -16.59 -14.11
N ASP A 44 -9.68 -16.86 -15.29
CA ASP A 44 -9.39 -18.21 -15.80
C ASP A 44 -7.90 -18.56 -15.70
N SER A 45 -7.04 -17.57 -15.40
CA SER A 45 -5.60 -17.76 -15.23
C SER A 45 -5.02 -16.83 -14.17
N LEU A 46 -3.87 -17.21 -13.61
CA LEU A 46 -3.14 -16.37 -12.66
C LEU A 46 -2.69 -15.05 -13.32
N GLN A 47 -2.31 -15.08 -14.59
CA GLN A 47 -1.91 -13.87 -15.33
C GLN A 47 -3.09 -12.89 -15.44
N GLN A 48 -4.29 -13.41 -15.70
CA GLN A 48 -5.49 -12.58 -15.76
C GLN A 48 -5.85 -12.01 -14.40
N ARG A 49 -5.85 -12.82 -13.33
CA ARG A 49 -6.08 -12.36 -11.95
C ARG A 49 -5.13 -11.23 -11.58
N ASP A 50 -3.84 -11.42 -11.85
CA ASP A 50 -2.82 -10.44 -11.48
C ASP A 50 -2.99 -9.14 -12.28
N ARG A 51 -3.31 -9.23 -13.58
CA ARG A 51 -3.64 -8.06 -14.41
C ARG A 51 -4.85 -7.30 -13.85
N GLN A 52 -5.92 -8.00 -13.47
CA GLN A 52 -7.12 -7.39 -12.92
C GLN A 52 -6.82 -6.72 -11.56
N ARG A 53 -6.04 -7.36 -10.68
CA ARG A 53 -5.58 -6.76 -9.41
C ARG A 53 -4.71 -5.52 -9.60
N ILE A 54 -3.82 -5.54 -10.60
CA ILE A 54 -3.02 -4.36 -10.95
C ILE A 54 -3.92 -3.21 -11.42
N ALA A 55 -4.98 -3.50 -12.18
CA ALA A 55 -5.94 -2.51 -12.67
C ALA A 55 -6.67 -1.80 -11.51
N ALA A 56 -7.04 -2.55 -10.46
CA ALA A 56 -7.65 -2.02 -9.24
C ALA A 56 -6.75 -1.02 -8.49
N GLY A 57 -5.46 -0.92 -8.85
CA GLY A 57 -4.56 0.14 -8.41
C GLY A 57 -5.09 1.56 -8.69
N PHE A 58 -6.03 1.73 -9.63
CA PHE A 58 -6.76 2.98 -9.85
C PHE A 58 -7.43 3.53 -8.57
N MET A 59 -7.93 2.64 -7.70
CA MET A 59 -8.62 3.01 -6.45
C MET A 59 -7.65 3.27 -5.28
N VAL A 60 -6.35 3.04 -5.49
CA VAL A 60 -5.31 3.08 -4.46
C VAL A 60 -4.31 4.21 -4.71
N ILE A 61 -3.88 4.37 -5.97
CA ILE A 61 -2.86 5.34 -6.36
C ILE A 61 -3.43 6.75 -6.26
N GLY A 62 -2.89 7.52 -5.33
CA GLY A 62 -3.29 8.89 -5.13
C GLY A 62 -2.75 9.43 -3.81
N PRO A 63 -2.94 10.72 -3.54
CA PRO A 63 -2.34 11.35 -2.38
C PRO A 63 -3.11 10.97 -1.09
N LYS A 64 -2.40 10.42 -0.10
CA LYS A 64 -3.02 9.94 1.15
C LYS A 64 -2.69 10.85 2.33
N VAL A 65 -3.70 11.10 3.17
CA VAL A 65 -3.51 11.72 4.49
C VAL A 65 -3.15 10.63 5.50
N LEU A 66 -1.85 10.43 5.72
CA LEU A 66 -1.32 9.34 6.56
C LEU A 66 -1.06 9.76 8.01
N LEU A 67 -1.13 11.06 8.29
CA LEU A 67 -0.91 11.65 9.60
C LEU A 67 -2.24 12.19 10.13
N GLY A 68 -2.68 11.63 11.26
CA GLY A 68 -3.98 11.97 11.86
C GLY A 68 -4.51 10.77 12.64
N ASN A 69 -4.74 10.95 13.94
CA ASN A 69 -5.05 9.85 14.86
C ASN A 69 -6.50 9.31 14.75
N ASN A 70 -7.31 9.77 13.79
CA ASN A 70 -8.70 9.34 13.66
C ASN A 70 -8.90 8.43 12.43
N GLY A 71 -9.11 7.13 12.68
CA GLY A 71 -9.35 6.13 11.65
C GLY A 71 -10.64 6.37 10.85
N ASP A 72 -11.68 6.92 11.47
CA ASP A 72 -12.98 7.15 10.81
C ASP A 72 -12.89 8.31 9.81
N GLN A 73 -12.25 9.41 10.22
CA GLN A 73 -12.01 10.54 9.33
C GLN A 73 -11.20 10.09 8.12
N ARG A 74 -10.12 9.32 8.34
CA ARG A 74 -9.28 8.81 7.27
C ARG A 74 -10.06 7.90 6.32
N ARG A 75 -10.91 7.01 6.84
CA ARG A 75 -11.76 6.15 6.01
C ARG A 75 -12.65 6.99 5.08
N MET A 76 -13.22 8.07 5.59
CA MET A 76 -14.02 8.99 4.79
C MET A 76 -13.18 9.80 3.81
N ASP A 77 -11.98 10.24 4.17
CA ASP A 77 -11.09 10.98 3.27
C ASP A 77 -10.64 10.12 2.07
N ILE A 78 -10.38 8.82 2.28
CA ILE A 78 -10.11 7.87 1.18
C ILE A 78 -11.32 7.72 0.26
N ALA A 79 -12.51 7.53 0.85
CA ALA A 79 -13.73 7.38 0.06
C ALA A 79 -14.01 8.66 -0.76
N ASP A 80 -13.81 9.84 -0.18
CA ASP A 80 -13.92 11.15 -0.84
C ASP A 80 -12.95 11.26 -2.03
N GLU A 81 -11.69 10.88 -1.86
CA GLU A 81 -10.68 10.85 -2.91
C GLU A 81 -11.06 9.88 -4.05
N GLN A 82 -11.56 8.70 -3.71
CA GLN A 82 -12.02 7.70 -4.67
C GLN A 82 -13.24 8.18 -5.47
N ILE A 83 -14.20 8.84 -4.80
CA ILE A 83 -15.37 9.47 -5.45
C ILE A 83 -14.93 10.57 -6.40
N ASP A 84 -14.02 11.46 -5.99
CA ASP A 84 -13.49 12.52 -6.86
C ASP A 84 -12.73 11.93 -8.06
N THR A 85 -11.96 10.87 -7.84
CA THR A 85 -11.20 10.16 -8.89
C THR A 85 -12.14 9.52 -9.91
N ILE A 86 -13.15 8.75 -9.47
CA ILE A 86 -14.17 8.16 -10.35
C ILE A 86 -14.92 9.27 -11.11
N GLY A 87 -15.39 10.29 -10.38
CA GLY A 87 -16.14 11.39 -10.97
C GLY A 87 -15.37 12.06 -12.11
N ARG A 88 -14.12 12.45 -11.86
CA ARG A 88 -13.31 13.16 -12.87
C ARG A 88 -12.85 12.25 -14.00
N ALA A 89 -12.34 11.06 -13.69
CA ALA A 89 -11.72 10.21 -14.69
C ALA A 89 -12.73 9.45 -15.56
N VAL A 90 -13.90 9.10 -14.99
CA VAL A 90 -14.91 8.27 -15.67
C VAL A 90 -16.10 9.10 -16.12
N LEU A 91 -16.63 9.96 -15.25
CA LEU A 91 -17.86 10.71 -15.52
C LEU A 91 -17.62 12.11 -16.12
N GLY A 92 -16.36 12.58 -16.09
CA GLY A 92 -15.99 13.95 -16.49
C GLY A 92 -16.60 15.02 -15.59
N GLN A 93 -16.95 14.70 -14.34
CA GLN A 93 -17.67 15.57 -13.41
C GLN A 93 -17.02 15.59 -12.03
N THR A 94 -17.08 16.72 -11.34
CA THR A 94 -16.64 16.81 -9.95
C THR A 94 -17.82 16.57 -9.01
N LEU A 95 -17.75 15.52 -8.19
CA LEU A 95 -18.85 15.16 -7.29
C LEU A 95 -18.73 15.83 -5.90
N GLY A 96 -17.64 16.55 -5.62
CA GLY A 96 -17.35 17.10 -4.29
C GLY A 96 -18.39 18.09 -3.74
N CYS A 97 -19.14 18.80 -4.58
CA CYS A 97 -20.23 19.66 -4.10
C CYS A 97 -21.35 18.85 -3.44
N ALA A 98 -21.64 17.66 -3.98
CA ALA A 98 -22.69 16.75 -3.48
C ALA A 98 -22.43 16.26 -2.05
N ARG A 99 -21.21 16.44 -1.52
CA ARG A 99 -20.84 16.07 -0.15
C ARG A 99 -21.65 16.79 0.93
N CYS A 100 -22.02 18.04 0.70
CA CYS A 100 -22.64 18.90 1.72
C CYS A 100 -24.04 19.37 1.36
N HIS A 101 -24.37 19.39 0.07
CA HIS A 101 -25.66 19.76 -0.47
C HIS A 101 -25.80 19.15 -1.86
N ASP A 102 -27.03 19.03 -2.37
CA ASP A 102 -27.23 18.46 -3.71
C ASP A 102 -26.42 19.22 -4.76
N HIS A 103 -25.86 18.50 -5.73
CA HIS A 103 -24.97 19.08 -6.70
C HIS A 103 -25.65 20.25 -7.42
N LYS A 104 -24.92 21.37 -7.58
CA LYS A 104 -25.51 22.65 -7.97
C LYS A 104 -26.20 22.63 -9.34
N PHE A 105 -25.64 21.87 -10.27
CA PHE A 105 -26.05 21.89 -11.68
C PHE A 105 -26.53 20.53 -12.20
N ASP A 106 -26.03 19.45 -11.62
CA ASP A 106 -26.26 18.08 -12.09
C ASP A 106 -27.19 17.37 -11.10
N PRO A 107 -28.02 16.42 -11.55
CA PRO A 107 -28.96 15.71 -10.69
C PRO A 107 -28.24 14.64 -9.85
N VAL A 108 -27.29 15.06 -9.01
CA VAL A 108 -26.60 14.23 -8.04
C VAL A 108 -26.98 14.69 -6.63
N PRO A 109 -27.97 14.05 -6.01
CA PRO A 109 -28.33 14.31 -4.63
C PRO A 109 -27.20 14.02 -3.66
N THR A 110 -27.27 14.65 -2.49
CA THR A 110 -26.38 14.36 -1.36
C THR A 110 -26.47 12.89 -0.94
N GLU A 111 -27.66 12.29 -1.03
CA GLU A 111 -27.86 10.86 -0.72
C GLU A 111 -27.04 9.94 -1.63
N ASP A 112 -26.94 10.23 -2.93
CA ASP A 112 -26.16 9.42 -3.87
C ASP A 112 -24.65 9.52 -3.59
N TYR A 113 -24.19 10.72 -3.20
CA TYR A 113 -22.81 10.90 -2.75
C TYR A 113 -22.47 9.99 -1.57
N TYR A 114 -23.33 9.99 -0.55
CA TYR A 114 -23.12 9.15 0.63
C TYR A 114 -23.41 7.66 0.38
N ALA A 115 -24.23 7.31 -0.62
CA ALA A 115 -24.40 5.94 -1.07
C ALA A 115 -23.08 5.40 -1.69
N LEU A 116 -22.43 6.19 -2.56
CA LEU A 116 -21.10 5.86 -3.08
C LEU A 116 -20.06 5.78 -1.96
N ALA A 117 -20.07 6.73 -1.03
CA ALA A 117 -19.18 6.68 0.12
C ALA A 117 -19.40 5.41 0.96
N GLY A 118 -20.65 4.98 1.16
CA GLY A 118 -20.98 3.72 1.84
C GLY A 118 -20.38 2.48 1.15
N ILE A 119 -20.41 2.44 -0.18
CA ILE A 119 -19.75 1.38 -0.96
C ILE A 119 -18.23 1.43 -0.76
N LEU A 120 -17.63 2.60 -0.95
CA LEU A 120 -16.18 2.77 -0.97
C LEU A 120 -15.52 2.66 0.41
N THR A 121 -16.23 3.00 1.48
CA THR A 121 -15.79 2.75 2.86
C THR A 121 -15.71 1.28 3.22
N SER A 122 -16.26 0.39 2.38
CA SER A 122 -16.10 -1.07 2.50
C SER A 122 -14.84 -1.59 1.79
N THR A 123 -14.05 -0.71 1.16
CA THR A 123 -12.77 -1.08 0.52
C THR A 123 -11.62 -0.96 1.52
N GLU A 124 -10.70 -1.93 1.48
CA GLU A 124 -9.48 -1.93 2.27
C GLU A 124 -8.29 -1.61 1.38
N VAL A 125 -7.71 -0.42 1.55
CA VAL A 125 -6.59 0.05 0.72
C VAL A 125 -5.32 0.35 1.54
N MET A 126 -5.42 0.37 2.88
CA MET A 126 -4.29 0.66 3.77
C MET A 126 -4.26 -0.26 4.98
N GLU A 127 -3.04 -0.63 5.38
CA GLU A 127 -2.72 -1.38 6.60
C GLU A 127 -1.79 -0.58 7.51
N ASN A 128 -1.87 -0.85 8.81
CA ASN A 128 -0.89 -0.37 9.76
C ASN A 128 0.41 -1.18 9.62
N ARG A 129 1.51 -0.53 9.24
CA ARG A 129 2.84 -1.15 9.10
C ARG A 129 3.85 -0.47 10.01
N TYR A 130 5.02 -1.08 10.20
CA TYR A 130 6.14 -0.47 10.91
C TYR A 130 7.28 -0.21 9.91
N MET A 131 7.67 1.05 9.73
CA MET A 131 8.83 1.43 8.93
C MET A 131 9.80 2.27 9.76
N LEU A 132 11.09 1.90 9.70
CA LEU A 132 12.17 2.58 10.43
C LEU A 132 11.91 2.72 11.94
N GLY A 133 11.25 1.71 12.53
CA GLY A 133 10.92 1.71 13.97
C GLY A 133 9.70 2.56 14.36
N GLN A 134 8.96 3.11 13.38
CA GLN A 134 7.72 3.84 13.62
C GLN A 134 6.54 3.14 12.93
N GLN A 135 5.38 3.09 13.59
CA GLN A 135 4.16 2.66 12.93
C GLN A 135 3.77 3.71 11.88
N ARG A 136 3.71 3.29 10.62
CA ARG A 136 3.23 4.08 9.48
C ARG A 136 2.05 3.38 8.84
N LEU A 137 1.07 4.16 8.41
CA LEU A 137 0.04 3.66 7.52
C LEU A 137 0.60 3.56 6.12
N MET A 138 0.38 2.41 5.49
CA MET A 138 0.89 2.07 4.19
C MET A 138 -0.20 1.39 3.38
N GLU A 139 -0.12 1.46 2.07
CA GLU A 139 -1.03 0.70 1.22
C GLU A 139 -0.82 -0.80 1.43
N GLN A 140 -1.92 -1.54 1.36
CA GLN A 140 -1.85 -2.99 1.38
C GLN A 140 -1.23 -3.47 0.06
N LEU A 141 -0.07 -4.10 0.15
CA LEU A 141 0.50 -4.80 -0.99
C LEU A 141 -0.35 -6.03 -1.29
N ILE A 142 -0.73 -6.17 -2.57
CA ILE A 142 -1.45 -7.34 -3.06
C ILE A 142 -0.46 -8.24 -3.80
N GLY A 143 -0.28 -9.43 -3.25
CA GLY A 143 0.60 -10.44 -3.81
C GLY A 143 0.19 -10.87 -5.21
N LEU A 144 1.16 -10.86 -6.12
CA LEU A 144 1.02 -11.32 -7.50
C LEU A 144 1.70 -12.68 -7.70
N GLY A 145 1.21 -13.48 -8.64
CA GLY A 145 1.71 -14.82 -8.94
C GLY A 145 1.12 -15.91 -8.04
N ALA A 146 1.49 -17.17 -8.31
CA ALA A 146 0.96 -18.34 -7.58
C ALA A 146 1.20 -18.23 -6.06
N GLU A 147 2.38 -17.76 -5.69
CA GLU A 147 2.82 -17.61 -4.30
C GLU A 147 2.73 -16.16 -3.80
N GLY A 148 1.96 -15.30 -4.47
CA GLY A 148 1.97 -13.85 -4.19
C GLY A 148 1.70 -13.51 -2.73
N SER A 149 0.69 -14.15 -2.12
CA SER A 149 0.37 -13.95 -0.70
C SER A 149 1.49 -14.41 0.23
N ASN A 150 2.20 -15.47 -0.12
CA ASN A 150 3.34 -15.96 0.65
C ASN A 150 4.53 -15.00 0.50
N ALA A 151 4.83 -14.56 -0.73
CA ALA A 151 5.92 -13.61 -1.00
C ALA A 151 5.73 -12.29 -0.24
N ASP A 152 4.50 -11.77 -0.17
CA ASP A 152 4.20 -10.58 0.62
C ASP A 152 4.41 -10.83 2.12
N GLN A 153 3.94 -11.96 2.65
CA GLN A 153 4.18 -12.31 4.06
C GLN A 153 5.66 -12.46 4.39
N GLU A 154 6.46 -13.04 3.48
CA GLU A 154 7.91 -13.15 3.67
C GLU A 154 8.61 -11.80 3.60
N TYR A 155 8.18 -10.92 2.68
CA TYR A 155 8.65 -9.55 2.62
C TYR A 155 8.32 -8.79 3.91
N GLU A 156 7.10 -8.93 4.42
CA GLU A 156 6.69 -8.35 5.70
C GLU A 156 7.55 -8.87 6.86
N ARG A 157 7.77 -10.18 6.93
CA ARG A 157 8.64 -10.80 7.93
C ARG A 157 10.05 -10.21 7.85
N TYR A 158 10.63 -10.14 6.66
CA TYR A 158 11.95 -9.57 6.42
C TYR A 158 12.05 -8.13 6.92
N TRP A 159 11.09 -7.26 6.60
CA TRP A 159 11.14 -5.86 7.03
C TRP A 159 10.95 -5.66 8.53
N ARG A 160 10.14 -6.51 9.18
CA ARG A 160 9.98 -6.51 10.65
C ARG A 160 11.25 -6.97 11.35
N GLU A 161 11.93 -7.98 10.80
CA GLU A 161 13.14 -8.55 11.38
C GLU A 161 14.40 -7.74 11.05
N ARG A 162 14.40 -6.98 9.93
CA ARG A 162 15.57 -6.27 9.42
C ARG A 162 16.26 -5.37 10.46
N PRO A 163 15.58 -4.54 11.28
CA PRO A 163 16.26 -3.71 12.28
C PRO A 163 17.02 -4.54 13.32
N ALA A 164 16.43 -5.65 13.78
CA ALA A 164 17.07 -6.56 14.72
C ALA A 164 18.28 -7.26 14.08
N LEU A 165 18.15 -7.73 12.84
CA LEU A 165 19.25 -8.32 12.07
C LEU A 165 20.39 -7.31 11.85
N GLN A 166 20.08 -6.06 11.53
CA GLN A 166 21.07 -5.00 11.38
C GLN A 166 21.81 -4.70 12.70
N ALA A 167 21.09 -4.69 13.82
CA ALA A 167 21.70 -4.54 15.15
C ALA A 167 22.63 -5.71 15.47
N ARG A 168 22.20 -6.95 15.21
CA ARG A 168 23.02 -8.17 15.40
C ARG A 168 24.29 -8.15 14.53
N ILE A 169 24.17 -7.81 13.24
CA ILE A 169 25.33 -7.68 12.35
C ILE A 169 26.30 -6.60 12.86
N LYS A 170 25.79 -5.46 13.35
CA LYS A 170 26.62 -4.41 13.91
C LYS A 170 27.36 -4.90 15.17
N ALA A 171 26.67 -5.58 16.07
CA ALA A 171 27.27 -6.15 17.27
C ALA A 171 28.34 -7.21 16.95
N ALA A 172 28.07 -8.11 15.99
CA ALA A 172 29.05 -9.11 15.56
C ALA A 172 30.30 -8.47 14.93
N LYS A 173 30.14 -7.42 14.12
CA LYS A 173 31.27 -6.66 13.57
C LYS A 173 32.12 -6.00 14.66
N SER A 174 31.48 -5.36 15.64
CA SER A 174 32.19 -4.80 16.80
C SER A 174 32.99 -5.87 17.55
N ALA A 175 32.44 -7.07 17.75
CA ALA A 175 33.15 -8.18 18.37
C ALA A 175 34.38 -8.63 17.56
N ILE A 176 34.24 -8.73 16.23
CA ILE A 176 35.36 -9.05 15.33
C ILE A 176 36.46 -7.99 15.40
N ASP A 177 36.10 -6.71 15.50
CA ASP A 177 37.09 -5.62 15.57
C ASP A 177 37.84 -5.64 16.92
N LEU A 178 37.14 -5.87 18.04
CA LEU A 178 37.77 -6.08 19.36
C LEU A 178 38.71 -7.29 19.37
N LEU A 179 38.35 -8.38 18.70
CA LEU A 179 39.19 -9.56 18.51
C LEU A 179 40.47 -9.22 17.74
N LYS A 180 40.37 -8.47 16.64
CA LYS A 180 41.53 -8.04 15.83
C LYS A 180 42.47 -7.12 16.61
N GLU A 181 41.91 -6.28 17.49
CA GLU A 181 42.66 -5.40 18.38
C GLU A 181 43.19 -6.11 19.64
N ASN A 182 42.92 -7.41 19.82
CA ASN A 182 43.28 -8.22 20.97
C ASN A 182 42.76 -7.66 22.32
N LYS A 183 41.60 -7.00 22.30
CA LYS A 183 40.92 -6.42 23.47
C LYS A 183 39.97 -7.42 24.11
N LEU A 184 40.53 -8.43 24.76
CA LEU A 184 39.76 -9.59 25.24
C LEU A 184 38.78 -9.27 26.38
N ASP A 185 39.10 -8.34 27.27
CA ASP A 185 38.19 -7.93 28.36
C ASP A 185 36.98 -7.15 27.84
N GLU A 186 37.20 -6.23 26.89
CA GLU A 186 36.13 -5.48 26.21
C GLU A 186 35.26 -6.41 25.37
N LEU A 187 35.86 -7.41 24.72
CA LEU A 187 35.13 -8.44 23.99
C LEU A 187 34.22 -9.26 24.92
N ALA A 188 34.72 -9.68 26.07
CA ALA A 188 33.95 -10.47 27.04
C ALA A 188 32.73 -9.69 27.56
N GLU A 189 32.88 -8.39 27.77
CA GLU A 189 31.77 -7.53 28.20
C GLU A 189 30.78 -7.26 27.05
N HIS A 190 31.26 -7.01 25.84
CA HIS A 190 30.44 -6.86 24.64
C HIS A 190 29.63 -8.13 24.35
N ALA A 191 30.22 -9.31 24.52
CA ALA A 191 29.54 -10.60 24.32
C ALA A 191 28.40 -10.83 25.33
N LYS A 192 28.55 -10.39 26.59
CA LYS A 192 27.45 -10.44 27.58
C LYS A 192 26.28 -9.53 27.21
N GLN A 193 26.56 -8.37 26.63
CA GLN A 193 25.54 -7.38 26.27
C GLN A 193 24.82 -7.73 24.96
N HIS A 194 25.42 -8.60 24.13
CA HIS A 194 24.92 -8.98 22.81
C HIS A 194 24.99 -10.51 22.58
N GLN A 195 24.49 -11.30 23.54
CA GLN A 195 24.51 -12.77 23.48
C GLN A 195 23.85 -13.33 22.20
N ASP A 196 22.77 -12.69 21.74
CA ASP A 196 22.03 -13.05 20.53
C ASP A 196 22.84 -12.88 19.23
N ALA A 197 23.92 -12.09 19.25
CA ALA A 197 24.83 -11.92 18.13
C ALA A 197 25.98 -12.94 18.11
N VAL A 198 26.20 -13.66 19.22
CA VAL A 198 27.35 -14.57 19.42
C VAL A 198 26.91 -16.03 19.49
N ASP A 199 25.75 -16.34 20.11
CA ASP A 199 25.32 -17.71 20.43
C ASP A 199 24.67 -18.49 19.27
N GLN A 200 24.40 -17.85 18.12
CA GLN A 200 23.74 -18.46 16.95
C GLN A 200 24.62 -18.57 15.70
N GLY A 201 25.94 -18.44 15.85
CA GLY A 201 26.93 -18.57 14.78
C GLY A 201 27.41 -20.00 14.55
#